data_AF-A0A6N2MB71-F1
#
_entry.id   AF-A0A6N2MB71-F1
#
_cell.length_a   1.000
_cell.length_b   1.000
_cell.length_c   1.000
_cell.angle_alpha   90.00
_cell.angle_beta   90.00
_cell.angle_gamma   90.00
#
_symmetry.space_group_name_H-M   'P 1'
#
loop_
_entity.id
_entity.type
_entity.pdbx_description
1 polymer ?
#
loop_
_entity_poly.entity_id
_entity_poly.type
_entity_poly.pdbx_seq_one_letter_code
_entity_poly.pdbx_strand_id
1 'polypeptide(L)' 'MNQLQERIGTETPTLPLLTPYKMGKYNLSHRIVLAPLTRQRFYDNVPHPHAVLYYSQRATKGGLLIAEATNVSDTAKG' A
#
# COMPACT_ATOMS: atom_id res chain seq x y z
N MET A 1 -13.70 42.95 -11.24
CA MET A 1 -14.10 41.53 -11.35
C MET A 1 -13.45 40.96 -12.59
N ASN A 2 -12.47 40.04 -12.47
CA ASN A 2 -12.08 39.04 -13.49
C ASN A 2 -10.73 38.41 -13.11
N GLN A 3 -10.76 37.45 -12.19
CA GLN A 3 -9.65 36.51 -11.89
C GLN A 3 -10.19 35.10 -11.53
N LEU A 4 -11.51 34.87 -11.56
CA LEU A 4 -12.15 33.63 -11.08
C LEU A 4 -12.76 32.76 -12.20
N GLN A 5 -12.60 33.14 -13.47
CA GLN A 5 -13.28 32.50 -14.61
C GLN A 5 -12.38 31.73 -15.58
N GLU A 6 -11.15 31.40 -15.20
CA GLU A 6 -10.25 30.56 -16.03
C GLU A 6 -10.12 29.10 -15.59
N ARG A 7 -10.83 28.65 -14.54
CA ARG A 7 -10.65 27.28 -14.00
C ARG A 7 -11.67 26.24 -14.48
N ILE A 8 -12.30 26.44 -15.63
CA ILE A 8 -13.21 25.43 -16.22
C ILE A 8 -12.54 24.78 -17.45
N GLY A 9 -11.33 24.26 -17.25
CA GLY A 9 -10.82 23.17 -18.07
C GLY A 9 -11.39 21.87 -17.53
N THR A 10 -11.92 21.00 -18.38
CA THR A 10 -12.47 19.68 -18.04
C THR A 10 -11.42 18.66 -17.58
N GLU A 11 -10.21 19.11 -17.21
CA GLU A 11 -9.14 18.26 -16.73
C GLU A 11 -9.21 18.17 -15.20
N THR A 12 -9.65 17.01 -14.72
CA THR A 12 -9.53 16.71 -13.28
C THR A 12 -8.04 16.72 -12.94
N PRO A 13 -7.57 17.53 -11.98
CA PRO A 13 -6.15 17.58 -11.64
C PRO A 13 -5.70 16.18 -11.24
N THR A 14 -4.71 15.65 -11.96
CA THR A 14 -4.18 14.32 -11.71
C THR A 14 -3.46 14.33 -10.37
N LEU A 15 -3.99 13.61 -9.38
CA LEU A 15 -3.36 13.50 -8.06
C LEU A 15 -2.08 12.66 -8.19
N PRO A 16 -0.87 13.21 -7.90
CA PRO A 16 0.38 12.49 -8.11
C PRO A 16 0.42 11.12 -7.43
N LEU A 17 -0.19 11.00 -6.25
CA LEU A 17 -0.27 9.75 -5.49
C LEU A 17 -1.11 8.65 -6.17
N LEU A 18 -2.07 9.03 -7.00
CA LEU A 18 -2.96 8.09 -7.72
C LEU A 18 -2.45 7.78 -9.13
N THR A 19 -1.28 8.30 -9.52
CA THR A 19 -0.69 8.01 -10.83
C THR A 19 -0.03 6.62 -10.85
N PRO A 20 -0.08 5.89 -11.97
CA PRO A 20 0.63 4.63 -12.12
C PRO A 20 2.15 4.77 -11.96
N TYR A 21 2.80 3.67 -11.58
CA TYR A 21 4.25 3.61 -11.40
C TYR A 21 4.82 2.26 -11.82
N LYS A 22 5.87 2.25 -12.64
CA LYS A 22 6.59 1.03 -13.04
C LYS A 22 7.74 0.77 -12.06
N MET A 23 7.63 -0.30 -11.28
CA MET A 23 8.62 -0.73 -10.30
C MET A 23 9.30 -2.02 -10.78
N GLY A 24 10.43 -1.88 -11.49
CA GLY A 24 11.12 -3.02 -12.09
C GLY A 24 10.21 -3.78 -13.06
N LYS A 25 9.86 -5.03 -12.71
CA LYS A 25 8.95 -5.88 -13.48
C LYS A 25 7.46 -5.68 -13.17
N TYR A 26 7.12 -4.90 -12.15
CA TYR A 26 5.75 -4.70 -11.68
C TYR A 26 5.19 -3.36 -12.16
N ASN A 27 3.92 -3.33 -12.52
CA ASN A 27 3.19 -2.10 -12.84
C ASN A 27 2.18 -1.83 -11.71
N LEU A 28 2.41 -0.77 -10.95
CA LEU A 28 1.54 -0.34 -9.86
C LEU A 28 0.51 0.66 -10.38
N SER A 29 -0.72 0.55 -9.90
CA SER A 29 -1.82 1.45 -10.27
C SER A 29 -1.78 2.78 -9.52
N HIS A 30 -1.09 2.84 -8.37
CA HIS A 30 -0.92 4.04 -7.57
C HIS A 30 0.40 3.99 -6.77
N ARG A 31 0.76 5.13 -6.16
CA ARG A 31 2.00 5.29 -5.38
C ARG A 31 1.82 5.17 -3.87
N ILE A 32 0.61 4.80 -3.42
CA ILE A 32 0.30 4.53 -2.01
C ILE A 32 0.71 3.09 -1.69
N VAL A 33 1.47 2.90 -0.61
CA VAL A 33 2.03 1.60 -0.20
C VAL A 33 1.67 1.32 1.26
N LEU A 34 1.34 0.06 1.58
CA LEU A 34 1.28 -0.38 2.96
C LEU A 34 2.70 -0.64 3.47
N ALA A 35 3.15 0.17 4.43
CA ALA A 35 4.44 0.00 5.09
C ALA A 35 4.51 -1.33 5.86
N PRO A 36 5.73 -1.88 6.11
CA PRO A 36 5.89 -3.03 6.99
C PRO A 36 5.55 -2.64 8.43
N LEU A 37 4.52 -3.28 9.01
CA LEU A 37 4.01 -2.96 10.34
C LEU A 37 3.95 -4.22 11.21
N THR A 38 4.92 -4.43 12.10
CA THR A 38 4.88 -5.51 13.10
C THR A 38 3.68 -5.34 14.02
N ARG A 39 2.80 -6.35 14.10
CA ARG A 39 1.56 -6.27 14.90
C ARG A 39 1.58 -7.13 16.16
N GLN A 40 2.55 -8.04 16.28
CA GLN A 40 2.64 -9.03 17.36
C GLN A 40 1.36 -9.86 17.52
N ARG A 41 0.79 -10.33 16.39
CA ARG A 41 -0.42 -11.16 16.37
C ARG A 41 -0.20 -12.55 15.74
N PHE A 42 1.04 -12.91 15.47
CA PHE A 42 1.41 -14.25 15.03
C PHE A 42 1.77 -15.10 16.24
N TYR A 43 0.77 -15.82 16.77
CA TYR A 43 0.99 -16.81 17.81
C TYR A 43 1.89 -17.92 17.25
N ASP A 44 2.87 -18.33 18.03
CA ASP A 44 3.87 -19.35 17.64
C ASP A 44 4.62 -19.07 16.34
N ASN A 45 4.74 -17.79 15.94
CA ASN A 45 5.32 -17.35 14.66
C ASN A 45 4.52 -17.81 13.43
N VAL A 46 3.26 -18.19 13.59
CA VAL A 46 2.39 -18.64 12.52
C VAL A 46 1.36 -17.54 12.17
N PRO A 47 1.23 -17.14 10.89
CA PRO A 47 0.13 -16.28 10.46
C PRO A 47 -1.22 -16.98 10.63
N HIS A 48 -2.17 -16.29 11.27
CA HIS A 48 -3.51 -16.80 11.56
C HIS A 48 -4.57 -16.21 10.62
N PRO A 49 -5.82 -16.73 10.57
CA PRO A 49 -6.86 -16.25 9.66
C PRO A 49 -7.14 -14.74 9.69
N HIS A 50 -6.95 -14.09 10.85
CA HIS A 50 -7.10 -12.65 10.97
C HIS A 50 -6.06 -11.86 10.15
N ALA A 51 -4.88 -12.43 9.88
CA ALA A 51 -3.86 -11.83 9.02
C ALA A 51 -4.35 -11.75 7.57
N VAL A 52 -5.03 -12.80 7.10
CA VAL A 52 -5.67 -12.81 5.77
C VAL A 52 -6.68 -11.68 5.65
N LEU A 53 -7.58 -11.55 6.64
CA LEU A 53 -8.55 -10.45 6.68
C LEU A 53 -7.86 -9.08 6.75
N TYR A 54 -6.80 -8.97 7.55
CA TYR A 54 -6.05 -7.73 7.72
C TYR A 54 -5.42 -7.24 6.40
N TYR A 55 -4.75 -8.13 5.66
CA TYR A 55 -4.11 -7.77 4.39
C TYR A 55 -5.15 -7.63 3.26
N SER A 56 -6.22 -8.43 3.25
CA SER A 56 -7.27 -8.33 2.21
C SER A 56 -8.00 -6.99 2.25
N GLN A 57 -8.31 -6.48 3.45
CA GLN A 57 -8.93 -5.15 3.63
C GLN A 57 -8.06 -3.99 3.10
N ARG A 58 -6.75 -4.21 2.95
CA ARG A 58 -5.78 -3.19 2.50
C ARG A 58 -5.33 -3.43 1.05
N ALA A 59 -5.71 -4.55 0.47
CA ALA A 59 -5.36 -4.88 -0.90
C ALA A 59 -6.20 -4.05 -1.87
N THR A 60 -5.51 -3.41 -2.81
CA THR A 60 -6.10 -2.68 -3.93
C THR A 60 -5.56 -3.25 -5.24
N LYS A 61 -6.31 -3.08 -6.34
CA LYS A 61 -5.85 -3.52 -7.66
C LYS A 61 -4.56 -2.78 -8.04
N GLY A 62 -3.47 -3.53 -8.24
CA GLY A 62 -2.16 -2.95 -8.58
C GLY A 62 -1.50 -2.15 -7.46
N GLY A 63 -1.93 -2.33 -6.21
CA GLY A 63 -1.26 -1.76 -5.02
C GLY A 63 -0.09 -2.62 -4.55
N LEU A 64 0.89 -1.98 -3.91
CA LEU A 64 2.00 -2.66 -3.23
C LEU A 64 1.75 -2.71 -1.73
N LEU A 65 1.81 -3.90 -1.15
CA LEU A 65 1.79 -4.12 0.29
C LEU A 65 3.11 -4.78 0.72
N ILE A 66 3.74 -4.26 1.77
CA ILE A 66 4.89 -4.88 2.40
C ILE A 66 4.39 -5.51 3.71
N ALA A 67 4.57 -6.82 3.85
CA ALA A 67 4.13 -7.55 5.02
C ALA A 67 4.92 -7.13 6.27
N GLU A 68 4.40 -7.51 7.43
CA GLU A 68 5.10 -7.34 8.71
C GLU A 68 6.44 -8.07 8.75
N ALA A 69 7.35 -7.60 9.62
CA ALA A 69 8.64 -8.24 9.80
C ALA A 69 8.43 -9.71 10.19
N THR A 70 8.99 -10.61 9.38
CA THR A 70 8.84 -12.06 9.55
C THR A 70 10.21 -12.67 9.82
N ASN A 71 10.31 -13.41 10.93
CA ASN A 71 11.57 -14.02 11.35
C ASN A 71 12.02 -15.09 10.34
N VAL A 72 13.29 -15.02 9.92
CA VAL A 72 13.88 -15.98 8.98
C VAL A 72 14.44 -17.24 9.66
N SER A 73 14.64 -17.19 10.98
CA SER A 73 15.16 -18.27 11.82
C SER A 73 14.73 -18.06 13.27
N ASP A 74 14.90 -19.08 14.11
CA ASP A 74 14.61 -18.98 15.54
C ASP A 74 15.48 -17.96 16.28
N THR A 75 16.72 -17.73 15.81
CA THR A 75 17.64 -16.76 16.39
C THR A 75 17.40 -15.33 15.92
N ALA A 76 16.50 -15.11 14.96
CA ALA A 76 16.15 -13.77 14.47
C ALA A 76 15.08 -13.06 15.33
N LYS A 77 14.55 -13.75 16.36
CA LYS A 77 13.61 -13.20 17.32
C LYS A 77 14.34 -12.15 18.18
N GLY A 78 13.87 -10.91 18.13
CA GLY A 78 14.35 -9.81 18.98
C GLY A 78 13.79 -9.85 20.39
#